data_AF-A0A960KQ97-F1
#
_entry.id   AF-A0A960KQ97-F1
#
_cell.length_a   1.000
_cell.length_b   1.000
_cell.length_c   1.000
_cell.angle_alpha   90.00
_cell.angle_beta   90.00
_cell.angle_gamma   90.00
#
_symmetry.space_group_name_H-M   'P 1'
#
loop_
_entity.id
_entity.type
_entity.pdbx_description
1 polymer ?
#
loop_
_entity_poly.entity_id
_entity_poly.type
_entity_poly.pdbx_seq_one_letter_code
_entity_poly.pdbx_strand_id
1 'polypeptide(L)'
;MSSLPRTVSVLLLLALGLLSTVAAMVELTPVLTLNPGESTRFTNASLGLSPTSTLSATGPALDHVSMTAMPGSLELACDAPFGWQVLESKDGDVLLRSGGRVPVDFVHDGEPGQNVFVFGSFNGWNRGANTLEELTPGHYSTRVALESGDYEYLFKVGDRELLDPSNPDSVSNGMGGFNSPLKVRAAQGSTIHVRRLGWRAVAEGRCVSFLCEGQGSAPRVSALHGNRRVEATAVSFVGDTLRVTIASSPRMGPDILRLALSGPGSASSLQTIWFDRDFVWEDGLVYALMPDRFRNGDPDNDRPVSHPELSERANWQGGDLAGILKCLQEGYFSNLGVNTLWIYPLNLAADGAWREFPEPHRMYTGYHGYWPVSDRKLEPRFGDEELFTQVVAEAHRRGIKVLLDFVSNHVHEDHPWVRQHPDWFSQLAL
;
A
#
# COMPACT_ATOMS: atom_id res chain seq x y z
N MET A 1 -72.36 14.50 7.96
CA MET A 1 -73.13 13.26 7.75
C MET A 1 -72.14 12.26 7.16
N SER A 2 -71.54 11.38 7.97
CA SER A 2 -72.03 10.04 8.38
C SER A 2 -71.78 8.98 7.29
N SER A 3 -71.18 7.81 7.54
CA SER A 3 -70.83 7.15 8.84
C SER A 3 -69.76 6.02 8.72
N LEU A 4 -69.03 5.78 9.81
CA LEU A 4 -68.25 4.56 10.14
C LEU A 4 -69.21 3.37 10.48
N PRO A 5 -68.82 2.05 10.49
CA PRO A 5 -67.81 1.50 11.46
C PRO A 5 -67.11 0.11 11.19
N ARG A 6 -66.12 -0.23 12.07
CA ARG A 6 -65.79 -1.53 12.75
C ARG A 6 -65.89 -2.90 12.02
N THR A 7 -64.94 -3.87 12.13
CA THR A 7 -63.58 -3.93 12.74
C THR A 7 -62.60 -4.73 11.82
N VAL A 8 -61.88 -5.85 12.07
CA VAL A 8 -61.71 -6.89 13.14
C VAL A 8 -60.19 -7.24 13.30
N SER A 9 -59.80 -8.04 14.30
CA SER A 9 -58.43 -8.28 14.82
C SER A 9 -57.49 -9.23 14.04
N VAL A 10 -56.19 -8.89 14.10
CA VAL A 10 -54.99 -9.72 14.44
C VAL A 10 -55.02 -11.25 14.22
N LEU A 11 -54.05 -11.75 13.44
CA LEU A 11 -53.37 -13.05 13.62
C LEU A 11 -51.88 -12.86 13.25
N LEU A 12 -51.02 -12.55 14.23
CA LEU A 12 -50.11 -13.49 14.92
C LEU A 12 -48.90 -13.93 14.06
N LEU A 13 -47.70 -13.46 14.43
CA LEU A 13 -46.42 -14.02 13.96
C LEU A 13 -46.24 -15.44 14.53
N LEU A 14 -45.94 -16.42 13.68
CA LEU A 14 -45.04 -17.56 13.93
C LEU A 14 -44.93 -18.44 12.68
N ALA A 15 -43.93 -19.32 12.64
CA ALA A 15 -43.76 -20.40 11.66
C ALA A 15 -43.59 -20.02 10.17
N LEU A 16 -42.48 -19.33 9.86
CA LEU A 16 -41.71 -19.65 8.63
C LEU A 16 -40.18 -19.52 8.85
N GLY A 17 -39.72 -19.96 10.03
CA GLY A 17 -38.30 -20.08 10.32
C GLY A 17 -37.76 -21.42 9.87
N LEU A 18 -37.13 -21.48 8.70
CA LEU A 18 -36.14 -22.50 8.31
C LEU A 18 -35.38 -22.03 7.04
N LEU A 19 -34.05 -22.21 7.04
CA LEU A 19 -33.18 -22.12 5.86
C LEU A 19 -33.12 -20.76 5.11
N SER A 20 -33.01 -19.66 5.86
CA SER A 20 -32.05 -18.61 5.49
C SER A 20 -31.01 -18.47 6.60
N THR A 21 -30.05 -19.40 6.63
CA THR A 21 -28.77 -19.11 7.27
C THR A 21 -28.15 -17.95 6.50
N VAL A 22 -28.23 -16.74 7.05
CA VAL A 22 -27.27 -15.68 6.71
C VAL A 22 -25.93 -16.25 7.13
N ALA A 23 -25.19 -16.79 6.15
CA ALA A 23 -23.80 -17.15 6.35
C ALA A 23 -23.11 -15.84 6.71
N ALA A 24 -22.74 -15.68 7.98
CA ALA A 24 -21.93 -14.55 8.40
C ALA A 24 -20.69 -14.55 7.51
N MET A 25 -20.53 -13.51 6.68
CA MET A 25 -19.36 -13.40 5.82
C MET A 25 -18.15 -13.39 6.74
N VAL A 26 -17.35 -14.46 6.68
CA VAL A 26 -16.15 -14.57 7.51
C VAL A 26 -15.21 -13.48 7.04
N GLU A 27 -15.11 -12.41 7.83
CA GLU A 27 -14.34 -11.22 7.49
C GLU A 27 -12.87 -11.58 7.24
N LEU A 28 -12.17 -10.72 6.50
CA LEU A 28 -10.77 -10.96 6.16
C LEU A 28 -9.93 -11.02 7.44
N THR A 29 -9.31 -12.17 7.75
CA THR A 29 -8.44 -12.27 8.93
C THR A 29 -7.30 -11.25 8.82
N PRO A 30 -6.92 -10.56 9.92
CA PRO A 30 -5.92 -9.48 9.84
C PRO A 30 -4.53 -10.01 9.46
N VAL A 31 -3.63 -9.07 9.17
CA VAL A 31 -2.18 -9.33 9.14
C VAL A 31 -1.60 -8.88 10.47
N LEU A 32 -1.04 -9.82 11.22
CA LEU A 32 -0.35 -9.53 12.46
C LEU A 32 1.11 -9.13 12.21
N THR A 33 1.56 -8.10 12.90
CA THR A 33 2.94 -7.60 12.85
C THR A 33 3.47 -7.60 14.29
N LEU A 34 4.55 -8.34 14.56
CA LEU A 34 5.20 -8.39 15.89
C LEU A 34 6.56 -7.72 15.82
N ASN A 35 6.88 -6.84 16.76
CA ASN A 35 8.24 -6.30 16.87
C ASN A 35 9.08 -7.22 17.77
N PRO A 36 10.36 -7.50 17.44
CA PRO A 36 11.23 -8.28 18.33
C PRO A 36 11.41 -7.57 19.68
N GLY A 37 11.36 -8.35 20.76
CA GLY A 37 11.38 -7.84 22.14
C GLY A 37 10.01 -7.43 22.71
N GLU A 38 8.97 -7.33 21.89
CA GLU A 38 7.60 -7.04 22.34
C GLU A 38 6.76 -8.33 22.49
N SER A 39 5.86 -8.35 23.48
CA SER A 39 4.75 -9.31 23.59
C SER A 39 3.45 -8.58 23.26
N THR A 40 2.62 -9.14 22.38
CA THR A 40 1.31 -8.57 22.03
C THR A 40 0.19 -9.58 22.24
N ARG A 41 -0.85 -9.16 22.97
CA ARG A 41 -2.05 -9.96 23.23
C ARG A 41 -3.18 -9.60 22.25
N PHE A 42 -3.70 -10.61 21.59
CA PHE A 42 -4.84 -10.54 20.68
C PHE A 42 -6.03 -11.29 21.26
N THR A 43 -7.24 -10.80 21.02
CA THR A 43 -8.49 -11.55 21.31
C THR A 43 -8.97 -12.27 20.06
N ASN A 44 -9.73 -13.36 20.20
CA ASN A 44 -10.34 -14.01 19.03
C ASN A 44 -11.21 -13.03 18.22
N ALA A 45 -11.93 -12.13 18.89
CA ALA A 45 -12.74 -11.09 18.25
C ALA A 45 -11.90 -10.12 17.39
N SER A 46 -10.77 -9.64 17.90
CA SER A 46 -9.83 -8.78 17.14
C SER A 46 -9.10 -9.50 15.98
N LEU A 47 -9.32 -10.81 15.83
CA LEU A 47 -8.77 -11.63 14.74
C LEU A 47 -9.85 -12.10 13.75
N GLY A 48 -11.12 -11.74 13.96
CA GLY A 48 -12.25 -12.21 13.15
C GLY A 48 -12.64 -13.68 13.43
N LEU A 49 -12.21 -14.24 14.56
CA LEU A 49 -12.40 -15.66 14.92
C LEU A 49 -13.52 -15.82 15.97
N SER A 50 -14.15 -17.00 16.03
CA SER A 50 -15.18 -17.24 17.04
C SER A 50 -14.60 -17.23 18.46
N PRO A 51 -15.39 -16.90 19.51
CA PRO A 51 -14.93 -16.94 20.90
C PRO A 51 -14.35 -18.30 21.34
N THR A 52 -14.74 -19.39 20.65
CA THR A 52 -14.28 -20.76 20.91
C THR A 52 -13.18 -21.23 19.94
N SER A 53 -12.59 -20.33 19.16
CA SER A 53 -11.46 -20.67 18.29
C SER A 53 -10.16 -20.81 19.08
N THR A 54 -9.30 -21.70 18.61
CA THR A 54 -7.94 -21.90 19.12
C THR A 54 -6.99 -21.77 17.95
N LEU A 55 -6.07 -20.80 18.03
CA LEU A 55 -4.96 -20.68 17.10
C LEU A 55 -3.86 -21.68 17.47
N SER A 56 -3.20 -22.21 16.45
CA SER A 56 -2.16 -23.22 16.57
C SER A 56 -1.12 -23.06 15.46
N ALA A 57 0.09 -23.57 15.69
CA ALA A 57 1.13 -23.66 14.68
C ALA A 57 1.17 -25.08 14.06
N THR A 58 0.07 -25.51 13.42
CA THR A 58 -0.06 -26.85 12.79
C THR A 58 0.61 -26.98 11.43
N GLY A 59 1.80 -26.38 11.29
CA GLY A 59 2.66 -26.47 10.12
C GLY A 59 4.13 -26.67 10.51
N PRO A 60 5.11 -26.20 9.71
CA PRO A 60 6.47 -26.01 10.24
C PRO A 60 6.43 -25.08 11.45
N ALA A 61 7.38 -25.27 12.38
CA ALA A 61 7.51 -24.44 13.58
C ALA A 61 7.57 -22.94 13.23
N LEU A 62 7.13 -22.09 14.15
CA LEU A 62 7.22 -20.65 13.95
C LEU A 62 8.66 -20.20 14.16
N ASP A 63 9.25 -19.60 13.13
CA ASP A 63 10.56 -18.95 13.23
C ASP A 63 10.43 -17.76 14.20
N HIS A 64 11.25 -17.71 15.26
CA HIS A 64 11.38 -16.58 16.20
C HIS A 64 10.12 -16.09 16.95
N VAL A 65 9.02 -16.87 16.93
CA VAL A 65 7.75 -16.49 17.59
C VAL A 65 7.35 -17.52 18.63
N SER A 66 7.19 -17.07 19.87
CA SER A 66 6.55 -17.84 20.94
C SER A 66 5.06 -17.49 21.06
N MET A 67 4.26 -18.45 21.53
CA MET A 67 2.81 -18.37 21.50
C MET A 67 2.19 -18.98 22.77
N THR A 68 1.51 -18.15 23.55
CA THR A 68 0.82 -18.53 24.79
C THR A 68 -0.68 -18.41 24.61
N ALA A 69 -1.38 -19.55 24.55
CA ALA A 69 -2.83 -19.60 24.42
C ALA A 69 -3.53 -19.35 25.76
N MET A 70 -4.62 -18.58 25.73
CA MET A 70 -5.46 -18.24 26.88
C MET A 70 -6.95 -18.37 26.51
N PRO A 71 -7.88 -18.42 27.48
CA PRO A 71 -9.31 -18.39 27.19
C PRO A 71 -9.69 -17.17 26.34
N GLY A 72 -10.18 -17.41 25.12
CA GLY A 72 -10.63 -16.37 24.17
C GLY A 72 -9.54 -15.43 23.63
N SER A 73 -8.26 -15.67 23.93
CA SER A 73 -7.15 -14.78 23.57
C SER A 73 -5.83 -15.53 23.36
N LEU A 74 -4.92 -14.89 22.62
CA LEU A 74 -3.59 -15.39 22.29
C LEU A 74 -2.57 -14.32 22.61
N GLU A 75 -1.47 -14.69 23.25
CA GLU A 75 -0.32 -13.81 23.41
C GLU A 75 0.84 -14.32 22.56
N LEU A 76 1.41 -13.42 21.75
CA LEU A 76 2.48 -13.70 20.81
C LEU A 76 3.66 -12.77 21.13
N ALA A 77 4.85 -13.36 21.29
CA ALA A 77 6.08 -12.60 21.46
C ALA A 77 7.11 -13.01 20.40
N CYS A 78 7.99 -12.08 20.04
CA CYS A 78 8.98 -12.22 18.98
C CYS A 78 10.39 -12.02 19.55
N ASP A 79 11.35 -12.92 19.28
CA ASP A 79 12.73 -12.76 19.79
C ASP A 79 13.70 -12.13 18.78
N ALA A 80 13.51 -12.37 17.47
CA ALA A 80 14.30 -11.76 16.38
C ALA A 80 13.44 -11.53 15.12
N PRO A 81 13.89 -10.68 14.16
CA PRO A 81 13.16 -10.46 12.90
C PRO A 81 12.93 -11.75 12.10
N PHE A 82 11.75 -11.89 11.51
CA PHE A 82 11.32 -13.11 10.81
C PHE A 82 10.39 -12.80 9.63
N GLY A 83 10.32 -13.73 8.68
CA GLY A 83 9.56 -13.57 7.45
C GLY A 83 8.04 -13.68 7.61
N TRP A 84 7.34 -13.91 6.50
CA TRP A 84 5.92 -14.17 6.48
C TRP A 84 5.61 -15.60 6.93
N GLN A 85 4.81 -15.72 7.98
CA GLN A 85 4.32 -16.94 8.57
C GLN A 85 2.79 -16.96 8.58
N VAL A 86 2.20 -18.11 8.93
CA VAL A 86 0.75 -18.29 9.02
C VAL A 86 0.46 -19.09 10.29
N LEU A 87 -0.39 -18.52 11.14
CA LEU A 87 -1.03 -19.20 12.27
C LEU A 87 -2.32 -19.86 11.77
N GLU A 88 -2.66 -21.04 12.28
CA GLU A 88 -3.80 -21.83 11.81
C GLU A 88 -4.90 -21.92 12.88
N SER A 89 -6.15 -21.75 12.46
CA SER A 89 -7.32 -21.90 13.34
C SER A 89 -8.52 -22.46 12.58
N LYS A 90 -9.46 -23.09 13.31
CA LYS A 90 -10.70 -23.66 12.75
C LYS A 90 -11.60 -22.66 12.01
N ASP A 91 -11.50 -21.36 12.32
CA ASP A 91 -12.38 -20.31 11.78
C ASP A 91 -11.65 -19.34 10.83
N GLY A 92 -10.31 -19.38 10.78
CA GLY A 92 -9.50 -18.37 10.11
C GLY A 92 -8.02 -18.60 10.34
N ASP A 93 -7.27 -18.81 9.27
CA ASP A 93 -5.81 -18.77 9.28
C ASP A 93 -5.36 -17.31 9.15
N VAL A 94 -4.30 -16.94 9.87
CA VAL A 94 -3.90 -15.55 10.11
C VAL A 94 -2.46 -15.36 9.63
N LEU A 95 -2.24 -14.36 8.76
CA LEU A 95 -0.90 -13.99 8.29
C LEU A 95 -0.14 -13.25 9.39
N LEU A 96 1.14 -13.58 9.53
CA LEU A 96 2.03 -13.06 10.57
C LEU A 96 3.36 -12.63 9.94
N ARG A 97 3.95 -11.53 10.40
CA ARG A 97 5.31 -11.07 10.00
C ARG A 97 6.00 -10.38 11.17
N SER A 98 7.33 -10.20 11.12
CA SER A 98 7.96 -9.22 11.99
C SER A 98 7.66 -7.78 11.53
N GLY A 99 7.71 -6.84 12.46
CA GLY A 99 7.77 -5.42 12.17
C GLY A 99 9.13 -4.99 11.64
N GLY A 100 9.22 -3.73 11.21
CA GLY A 100 10.48 -3.09 10.81
C GLY A 100 11.25 -2.47 11.99
N ARG A 101 10.81 -2.71 13.23
CA ARG A 101 11.47 -2.21 14.44
C ARG A 101 12.60 -3.13 14.86
N VAL A 102 13.70 -2.52 15.26
CA VAL A 102 14.91 -3.15 15.78
C VAL A 102 14.87 -3.08 17.31
N PRO A 103 15.06 -4.19 18.03
CA PRO A 103 15.24 -4.14 19.47
C PRO A 103 16.59 -3.47 19.78
N VAL A 104 16.58 -2.43 20.61
CA VAL A 104 17.78 -1.80 21.15
C VAL A 104 17.80 -2.05 22.65
N ASP A 105 18.87 -2.69 23.11
CA ASP A 105 19.17 -2.82 24.53
C ASP A 105 19.87 -1.55 25.02
N PHE A 106 19.25 -0.87 25.98
CA PHE A 106 19.86 0.21 26.73
C PHE A 106 20.36 -0.33 28.06
N VAL A 107 21.63 -0.09 28.37
CA VAL A 107 22.32 -0.60 29.57
C VAL A 107 22.89 0.58 30.34
N HIS A 108 22.81 0.52 31.67
CA HIS A 108 23.40 1.52 32.55
C HIS A 108 24.06 0.85 33.76
N ASP A 109 25.30 1.22 34.06
CA ASP A 109 26.01 0.82 35.27
C ASP A 109 26.04 1.99 36.27
N GLY A 110 25.64 1.73 37.52
CA GLY A 110 25.46 2.71 38.58
C GLY A 110 25.51 2.11 39.98
N GLU A 111 24.92 2.79 40.97
CA GLU A 111 24.80 2.25 42.34
C GLU A 111 23.58 1.32 42.44
N PRO A 112 23.54 0.34 43.36
CA PRO A 112 22.38 -0.54 43.50
C PRO A 112 21.10 0.15 44.00
N GLY A 113 19.93 -0.36 43.61
CA GLY A 113 18.62 0.14 44.07
C GLY A 113 18.21 1.53 43.58
N GLN A 114 18.76 2.00 42.45
CA GLN A 114 18.44 3.27 41.81
C GLN A 114 17.25 3.16 40.85
N ASN A 115 16.43 4.21 40.80
CA ASN A 115 15.41 4.35 39.76
C ASN A 115 16.07 4.89 38.47
N VAL A 116 16.18 4.04 37.45
CA VAL A 116 16.81 4.34 36.16
C VAL A 116 15.79 4.26 35.02
N PHE A 117 15.80 5.24 34.11
CA PHE A 117 14.91 5.32 32.94
C PHE A 117 15.71 5.75 31.69
N VAL A 118 15.27 5.35 30.51
CA VAL A 118 15.80 5.85 29.23
C VAL A 118 14.75 6.60 28.41
N PHE A 119 15.07 7.83 28.01
CA PHE A 119 14.15 8.71 27.31
C PHE A 119 14.83 9.48 26.19
N GLY A 120 14.07 9.86 25.18
CA GLY A 120 14.65 10.41 23.96
C GLY A 120 13.62 10.83 22.93
N SER A 121 14.12 11.31 21.80
CA SER A 121 13.37 11.58 20.57
C SER A 121 12.31 10.52 20.24
N PHE A 122 12.63 9.22 20.38
CA PHE A 122 11.73 8.10 20.11
C PHE A 122 10.51 7.98 21.04
N ASN A 123 10.53 8.57 22.23
CA ASN A 123 9.40 8.58 23.18
C ASN A 123 8.88 9.98 23.51
N GLY A 124 9.20 10.98 22.67
CA GLY A 124 8.82 12.37 22.89
C GLY A 124 9.50 12.99 24.11
N TRP A 125 10.70 12.51 24.48
CA TRP A 125 11.45 12.89 25.68
C TRP A 125 10.70 12.66 27.01
N ASN A 126 9.87 11.60 27.05
CA ASN A 126 9.13 11.20 28.24
C ASN A 126 10.04 10.51 29.27
N ARG A 127 10.43 11.30 30.29
CA ARG A 127 11.31 10.94 31.42
C ARG A 127 10.74 9.91 32.41
N GLY A 128 9.47 9.50 32.25
CA GLY A 128 8.81 8.48 33.07
C GLY A 128 8.52 7.17 32.31
N ALA A 129 8.91 7.08 31.05
CA ALA A 129 8.79 5.86 30.24
C ALA A 129 10.10 5.05 30.25
N ASN A 130 10.02 3.77 29.85
CA ASN A 130 11.15 2.85 29.69
C ASN A 130 12.07 2.79 30.92
N THR A 131 11.54 2.34 32.05
CA THR A 131 12.34 1.97 33.23
C THR A 131 13.32 0.85 32.85
N LEU A 132 14.52 0.89 33.44
CA LEU A 132 15.49 -0.21 33.37
C LEU A 132 15.36 -1.08 34.62
N GLU A 133 15.40 -2.40 34.41
CA GLU A 133 15.38 -3.40 35.48
C GLU A 133 16.80 -3.67 35.98
N GLU A 134 16.97 -3.75 37.30
CA GLU A 134 18.26 -4.08 37.95
C GLU A 134 18.51 -5.60 37.87
N LEU A 135 19.28 -6.03 36.88
CA LEU A 135 19.52 -7.46 36.60
C LEU A 135 20.52 -8.08 37.61
N THR A 136 21.49 -7.28 38.05
CA THR A 136 22.40 -7.57 39.16
C THR A 136 22.73 -6.26 39.88
N PRO A 137 23.15 -6.25 41.15
CA PRO A 137 23.37 -5.01 41.91
C PRO A 137 24.20 -3.95 41.16
N GLY A 138 23.57 -2.81 40.86
CA GLY A 138 24.17 -1.69 40.12
C GLY A 138 24.17 -1.81 38.58
N HIS A 139 23.68 -2.90 38.00
CA HIS A 139 23.62 -3.13 36.54
C HIS A 139 22.18 -3.18 36.05
N TYR A 140 21.81 -2.20 35.22
CA TYR A 140 20.45 -1.94 34.78
C TYR A 140 20.30 -2.14 33.28
N SER A 141 19.18 -2.72 32.83
CA SER A 141 18.89 -2.85 31.39
C SER A 141 17.41 -2.72 31.04
N THR A 142 17.12 -2.27 29.81
CA THR A 142 15.78 -2.32 29.19
C THR A 142 15.89 -2.47 27.68
N ARG A 143 14.89 -3.09 27.05
CA ARG A 143 14.82 -3.31 25.61
C ARG A 143 13.70 -2.47 25.00
N VAL A 144 14.01 -1.63 24.01
CA VAL A 144 13.02 -0.79 23.31
C VAL A 144 13.07 -1.11 21.82
N ALA A 145 11.92 -1.40 21.21
CA ALA A 145 11.83 -1.63 19.76
C ALA A 145 11.69 -0.29 19.02
N LEU A 146 12.71 0.09 18.23
CA LEU A 146 12.81 1.37 17.53
C LEU A 146 12.78 1.19 16.02
N GLU A 147 12.20 2.14 15.28
CA GLU A 147 12.18 2.10 13.81
C GLU A 147 13.56 2.46 13.23
N SER A 148 13.77 2.28 11.92
CA SER A 148 15.03 2.68 11.30
C SER A 148 15.13 4.20 11.23
N GLY A 149 16.07 4.79 11.95
CA GLY A 149 16.23 6.24 12.08
C GLY A 149 17.45 6.62 12.90
N ASP A 150 17.75 7.92 12.90
CA ASP A 150 18.73 8.51 13.82
C ASP A 150 17.97 9.18 14.97
N TYR A 151 18.38 8.85 16.18
CA TYR A 151 17.73 9.22 17.43
C TYR A 151 18.72 9.86 18.39
N GLU A 152 18.17 10.65 19.31
CA GLU A 152 18.87 11.22 20.46
C GLU A 152 18.19 10.76 21.75
N TYR A 153 18.98 10.47 22.78
CA TYR A 153 18.52 9.99 24.09
C TYR A 153 19.41 10.43 25.27
N LEU A 154 18.88 10.23 26.48
CA LEU A 154 19.56 10.38 27.76
C LEU A 154 19.05 9.30 28.75
N PHE A 155 19.84 9.02 29.78
CA PHE A 155 19.38 8.30 30.97
C PHE A 155 18.88 9.29 32.03
N LYS A 156 17.86 8.91 32.79
CA LYS A 156 17.48 9.57 34.05
C LYS A 156 17.77 8.64 35.21
N VAL A 157 18.59 9.08 36.17
CA VAL A 157 19.00 8.33 37.37
C VAL A 157 18.65 9.17 38.60
N GLY A 158 17.62 8.76 39.33
CA GLY A 158 17.00 9.63 40.34
C GLY A 158 16.51 10.94 39.69
N ASP A 159 17.00 12.09 40.15
CA ASP A 159 16.69 13.41 39.57
C ASP A 159 17.74 13.93 38.57
N ARG A 160 18.76 13.12 38.23
CA ARG A 160 19.83 13.53 37.30
C ARG A 160 19.58 12.99 35.90
N GLU A 161 19.70 13.86 34.90
CA GLU A 161 19.76 13.48 33.48
C GLU A 161 21.23 13.34 33.08
N LEU A 162 21.58 12.24 32.40
CA LEU A 162 22.95 11.83 32.09
C LEU A 162 23.05 11.37 30.63
N LEU A 163 24.18 11.70 29.98
CA LEU A 163 24.62 10.99 28.78
C LEU A 163 24.87 9.52 29.12
N ASP A 164 24.73 8.64 28.13
CA ASP A 164 25.21 7.26 28.23
C ASP A 164 26.75 7.24 28.37
N PRO A 165 27.31 6.73 29.50
CA PRO A 165 28.76 6.68 29.69
C PRO A 165 29.48 5.67 28.78
N SER A 166 28.75 4.72 28.17
CA SER A 166 29.29 3.74 27.24
C SER A 166 29.35 4.25 25.79
N ASN A 167 28.63 5.34 25.49
CA ASN A 167 28.59 5.98 24.18
C ASN A 167 29.60 7.15 24.12
N PRO A 168 30.71 7.04 23.37
CA PRO A 168 31.71 8.10 23.28
C PRO A 168 31.27 9.29 22.44
N ASP A 169 30.22 9.14 21.61
CA ASP A 169 29.69 10.20 20.77
C ASP A 169 28.68 11.05 21.54
N SER A 170 28.61 12.34 21.18
CA SER A 170 27.60 13.27 21.71
C SER A 170 27.18 14.26 20.62
N VAL A 171 25.91 14.69 20.67
CA VAL A 171 25.34 15.68 19.74
C VAL A 171 24.77 16.85 20.53
N SER A 172 24.94 18.08 20.04
CA SER A 172 24.44 19.27 20.73
C SER A 172 22.92 19.37 20.60
N ASN A 173 22.23 19.56 21.71
CA ASN A 173 20.76 19.62 21.77
C ASN A 173 20.17 21.00 21.39
N GLY A 174 20.97 21.91 20.83
CA GLY A 174 20.57 23.28 20.46
C GLY A 174 20.34 24.24 21.64
N MET A 175 20.33 23.75 22.88
CA MET A 175 20.02 24.52 24.11
C MET A 175 21.23 24.68 25.04
N GLY A 176 22.45 24.47 24.52
CA GLY A 176 23.69 24.53 25.30
C GLY A 176 24.04 23.26 26.07
N GLY A 177 23.28 22.17 25.88
CA GLY A 177 23.60 20.83 26.36
C GLY A 177 23.90 19.83 25.24
N PHE A 178 24.03 18.57 25.63
CA PHE A 178 24.33 17.45 24.72
C PHE A 178 23.41 16.26 25.01
N ASN A 179 23.12 15.48 23.97
CA ASN A 179 22.41 14.22 24.01
C ASN A 179 23.31 13.08 23.47
N SER A 180 23.03 11.84 23.86
CA SER A 180 23.69 10.66 23.29
C SER A 180 23.02 10.30 21.96
N PRO A 181 23.77 10.18 20.84
CA PRO A 181 23.22 9.81 19.54
C PRO A 181 23.09 8.29 19.42
N LEU A 182 22.02 7.83 18.77
CA LEU A 182 21.73 6.42 18.51
C LEU A 182 21.31 6.25 17.05
N LYS A 183 22.05 5.46 16.29
CA LYS A 183 21.77 5.18 14.88
C LYS A 183 21.13 3.81 14.74
N VAL A 184 19.79 3.75 14.73
CA VAL A 184 19.06 2.51 14.52
C VAL A 184 18.97 2.23 13.03
N ARG A 185 19.42 1.06 12.59
CA ARG A 185 19.26 0.57 11.23
C ARG A 185 18.76 -0.86 11.30
N ALA A 186 17.58 -1.12 10.73
CA ALA A 186 17.19 -2.49 10.44
C ALA A 186 18.21 -3.11 9.47
N ALA A 187 18.50 -4.39 9.66
CA ALA A 187 19.28 -5.13 8.68
C ALA A 187 18.55 -5.06 7.33
N GLN A 188 19.19 -4.46 6.32
CA GLN A 188 18.65 -4.44 4.96
C GLN A 188 18.78 -5.85 4.37
N GLY A 189 17.76 -6.66 4.63
CA GLY A 189 17.50 -7.88 3.88
C GLY A 189 17.33 -7.59 2.40
N SER A 190 17.65 -8.56 1.54
CA SER A 190 17.30 -8.47 0.12
C SER A 190 15.77 -8.43 -0.02
N THR A 191 15.25 -7.36 -0.62
CA THR A 191 13.81 -7.26 -0.90
C THR A 191 13.41 -8.34 -1.89
N ILE A 192 12.43 -9.16 -1.52
CA ILE A 192 11.90 -10.19 -2.39
C ILE A 192 10.82 -9.55 -3.26
N HIS A 193 11.14 -9.25 -4.51
CA HIS A 193 10.20 -8.62 -5.43
C HIS A 193 9.25 -9.67 -6.02
N VAL A 194 7.94 -9.39 -5.95
CA VAL A 194 6.89 -10.29 -6.44
C VAL A 194 5.93 -9.51 -7.32
N ARG A 195 5.77 -9.96 -8.57
CA ARG A 195 4.97 -9.32 -9.61
C ARG A 195 3.99 -10.33 -10.18
N ARG A 196 2.69 -10.11 -9.98
CA ARG A 196 1.62 -10.91 -10.60
C ARG A 196 1.75 -10.86 -12.13
N LEU A 197 1.87 -12.03 -12.75
CA LEU A 197 1.87 -12.20 -14.21
C LEU A 197 0.45 -12.44 -14.77
N GLY A 198 -0.47 -12.90 -13.93
CA GLY A 198 -1.86 -13.18 -14.30
C GLY A 198 -2.42 -14.43 -13.62
N TRP A 199 -3.56 -14.90 -14.12
CA TRP A 199 -4.11 -16.21 -13.76
C TRP A 199 -4.80 -16.85 -14.98
N ARG A 200 -5.01 -18.16 -14.92
CA ARG A 200 -5.79 -18.93 -15.91
C ARG A 200 -6.66 -19.97 -15.23
N ALA A 201 -7.77 -20.36 -15.85
CA ALA A 201 -8.53 -21.53 -15.41
C ALA A 201 -7.70 -22.82 -15.60
N VAL A 202 -7.90 -23.77 -14.71
CA VAL A 202 -7.38 -25.15 -14.74
C VAL A 202 -8.46 -26.11 -14.21
N ALA A 203 -8.29 -27.43 -14.33
CA ALA A 203 -9.32 -28.39 -13.92
C ALA A 203 -9.63 -28.33 -12.41
N GLU A 204 -8.63 -27.95 -11.62
CA GLU A 204 -8.64 -27.80 -10.17
C GLU A 204 -9.18 -26.43 -9.70
N GLY A 205 -9.37 -25.49 -10.63
CA GLY A 205 -9.84 -24.13 -10.35
C GLY A 205 -9.10 -23.05 -11.14
N ARG A 206 -8.23 -22.29 -10.46
CA ARG A 206 -7.44 -21.19 -11.04
C ARG A 206 -5.96 -21.34 -10.72
N CYS A 207 -5.09 -21.28 -11.72
CA CYS A 207 -3.64 -21.19 -11.55
C CYS A 207 -3.20 -19.72 -11.68
N VAL A 208 -2.81 -19.10 -10.58
CA VAL A 208 -2.20 -17.77 -10.52
C VAL A 208 -0.69 -17.89 -10.74
N SER A 209 -0.08 -16.94 -11.44
CA SER A 209 1.37 -16.92 -11.71
C SER A 209 2.00 -15.59 -11.31
N PHE A 210 3.20 -15.65 -10.76
CA PHE A 210 3.99 -14.50 -10.33
C PHE A 210 5.44 -14.65 -10.80
N LEU A 211 6.07 -13.54 -11.18
CA LEU A 211 7.52 -13.43 -11.31
C LEU A 211 8.08 -13.04 -9.94
N CYS A 212 9.19 -13.68 -9.56
CA CYS A 212 9.75 -13.62 -8.23
C CYS A 212 11.26 -13.34 -8.33
N GLU A 213 11.66 -12.08 -8.12
CA GLU A 213 13.03 -11.59 -8.29
C GLU A 213 13.71 -11.34 -6.93
N GLY A 214 15.04 -11.48 -6.84
CA GLY A 214 15.79 -11.27 -5.59
C GLY A 214 15.70 -12.40 -4.54
N GLN A 215 15.18 -13.57 -4.92
CA GLN A 215 14.89 -14.70 -4.00
C GLN A 215 16.16 -15.33 -3.40
N GLY A 216 17.24 -15.44 -4.18
CA GLY A 216 18.51 -16.09 -3.81
C GLY A 216 18.43 -17.63 -3.74
N SER A 217 17.51 -18.15 -2.93
CA SER A 217 17.13 -19.56 -2.86
C SER A 217 15.62 -19.72 -3.06
N ALA A 218 15.11 -20.96 -3.04
CA ALA A 218 13.66 -21.19 -3.11
C ALA A 218 12.99 -20.65 -1.81
N PRO A 219 12.09 -19.66 -1.89
CA PRO A 219 11.53 -19.00 -0.71
C PRO A 219 10.44 -19.84 -0.05
N ARG A 220 10.25 -19.64 1.27
CA ARG A 220 9.03 -20.03 1.98
C ARG A 220 7.86 -19.23 1.41
N VAL A 221 6.84 -19.93 0.93
CA VAL A 221 5.59 -19.32 0.42
C VAL A 221 4.55 -19.32 1.53
N SER A 222 4.07 -18.14 1.92
CA SER A 222 2.97 -17.97 2.87
C SER A 222 1.77 -17.39 2.14
N ALA A 223 0.84 -18.27 1.78
CA ALA A 223 -0.33 -17.95 0.96
C ALA A 223 -1.64 -18.42 1.61
N LEU A 224 -2.66 -17.55 1.60
CA LEU A 224 -4.03 -17.84 2.02
C LEU A 224 -5.01 -17.61 0.86
N HIS A 225 -5.90 -18.56 0.59
CA HIS A 225 -7.09 -18.37 -0.25
C HIS A 225 -8.33 -18.34 0.65
N GLY A 226 -9.01 -17.21 0.76
CA GLY A 226 -10.19 -17.05 1.63
C GLY A 226 -9.93 -17.45 3.09
N ASN A 227 -8.95 -16.80 3.73
CA ASN A 227 -8.53 -17.09 5.11
C ASN A 227 -8.12 -18.56 5.38
N ARG A 228 -7.82 -19.36 4.34
CA ARG A 228 -7.33 -20.75 4.45
C ARG A 228 -5.95 -20.87 3.82
N ARG A 229 -5.01 -21.54 4.50
CA ARG A 229 -3.68 -21.83 3.94
C ARG A 229 -3.84 -22.55 2.59
N VAL A 230 -3.12 -22.09 1.56
CA VAL A 230 -3.01 -22.83 0.29
C VAL A 230 -2.08 -24.02 0.50
N GLU A 231 -2.55 -25.21 0.12
CA GLU A 231 -1.82 -26.48 0.27
C GLU A 231 -0.44 -26.41 -0.42
N ALA A 232 0.59 -26.95 0.22
CA ALA A 232 1.96 -26.91 -0.32
C ALA A 232 2.08 -27.63 -1.68
N THR A 233 1.24 -28.63 -1.94
CA THR A 233 1.16 -29.35 -3.23
C THR A 233 0.54 -28.52 -4.36
N ALA A 234 -0.18 -27.44 -4.04
CA ALA A 234 -0.75 -26.53 -5.02
C ALA A 234 0.20 -25.37 -5.39
N VAL A 235 1.37 -25.31 -4.75
CA VAL A 235 2.41 -24.30 -4.93
C VAL A 235 3.60 -24.92 -5.68
N SER A 236 4.12 -24.23 -6.71
CA SER A 236 5.29 -24.71 -7.46
C SER A 236 6.12 -23.56 -8.03
N PHE A 237 7.41 -23.80 -8.25
CA PHE A 237 8.33 -22.89 -8.94
C PHE A 237 8.80 -23.50 -10.26
N VAL A 238 8.96 -22.66 -11.29
CA VAL A 238 9.58 -22.99 -12.57
C VAL A 238 10.56 -21.86 -12.91
N GLY A 239 11.82 -22.04 -12.51
CA GLY A 239 12.74 -20.92 -12.37
C GLY A 239 12.17 -19.86 -11.43
N ASP A 240 12.34 -18.59 -11.77
CA ASP A 240 11.82 -17.43 -11.02
C ASP A 240 10.28 -17.24 -11.14
N THR A 241 9.56 -18.17 -11.78
CA THR A 241 8.10 -18.13 -11.87
C THR A 241 7.45 -19.00 -10.79
N LEU A 242 6.85 -18.36 -9.80
CA LEU A 242 5.94 -18.97 -8.84
C LEU A 242 4.57 -19.22 -9.48
N ARG A 243 3.99 -20.39 -9.22
CA ARG A 243 2.61 -20.75 -9.58
C ARG A 243 1.87 -21.25 -8.35
N VAL A 244 0.64 -20.78 -8.19
CA VAL A 244 -0.24 -21.14 -7.07
C VAL A 244 -1.60 -21.50 -7.63
N THR A 245 -2.02 -22.74 -7.41
CA THR A 245 -3.32 -23.25 -7.82
C THR A 245 -4.29 -23.14 -6.66
N ILE A 246 -5.45 -22.53 -6.89
CA ILE A 246 -6.52 -22.33 -5.92
C ILE A 246 -7.83 -22.83 -6.52
N ALA A 247 -8.81 -23.17 -5.67
CA ALA A 247 -10.13 -23.56 -6.14
C ALA A 247 -10.87 -22.36 -6.80
N SER A 248 -11.87 -22.65 -7.64
CA SER A 248 -12.71 -21.60 -8.27
C SER A 248 -13.60 -20.82 -7.28
N SER A 249 -13.62 -21.22 -6.01
CA SER A 249 -14.23 -20.50 -4.89
C SER A 249 -13.46 -20.90 -3.62
N PRO A 250 -13.31 -20.02 -2.63
CA PRO A 250 -12.60 -20.36 -1.40
C PRO A 250 -13.40 -21.34 -0.55
N ARG A 251 -12.73 -22.00 0.41
CA ARG A 251 -13.41 -22.85 1.40
C ARG A 251 -14.09 -22.03 2.51
N MET A 252 -13.80 -20.73 2.61
CA MET A 252 -14.14 -19.85 3.73
C MET A 252 -13.88 -18.39 3.33
N GLY A 253 -14.53 -17.41 3.96
CA GLY A 253 -14.28 -15.98 3.67
C GLY A 253 -14.55 -15.56 2.20
N PRO A 254 -14.04 -14.38 1.77
CA PRO A 254 -14.16 -13.91 0.39
C PRO A 254 -13.16 -14.58 -0.56
N ASP A 255 -13.41 -14.53 -1.86
CA ASP A 255 -12.55 -15.10 -2.91
C ASP A 255 -11.32 -14.23 -3.16
N ILE A 256 -10.41 -14.28 -2.19
CA ILE A 256 -9.18 -13.50 -2.14
C ILE A 256 -7.96 -14.42 -1.98
N LEU A 257 -6.94 -14.24 -2.82
CA LEU A 257 -5.60 -14.78 -2.60
C LEU A 257 -4.72 -13.71 -1.96
N ARG A 258 -4.23 -13.97 -0.76
CA ARG A 258 -3.19 -13.19 -0.08
C ARG A 258 -1.91 -14.00 -0.07
N LEU A 259 -0.81 -13.46 -0.59
CA LEU A 259 0.45 -14.20 -0.78
C LEU A 259 1.67 -13.34 -0.48
N ALA A 260 2.60 -13.88 0.30
CA ALA A 260 3.91 -13.31 0.49
C ALA A 260 5.01 -14.38 0.54
N LEU A 261 6.24 -13.96 0.27
CA LEU A 261 7.43 -14.80 0.18
C LEU A 261 8.45 -14.42 1.24
N SER A 262 9.28 -15.39 1.65
CA SER A 262 10.37 -15.15 2.60
C SER A 262 11.56 -16.09 2.39
N GLY A 263 12.75 -15.53 2.49
CA GLY A 263 14.03 -16.24 2.51
C GLY A 263 14.82 -15.89 3.77
N PRO A 264 16.07 -16.37 3.89
CA PRO A 264 16.95 -15.99 4.99
C PRO A 264 17.10 -14.46 5.06
N GLY A 265 16.67 -13.86 6.17
CA GLY A 265 16.71 -12.41 6.41
C GLY A 265 15.94 -11.55 5.39
N SER A 266 15.04 -12.12 4.58
CA SER A 266 14.47 -11.48 3.39
C SER A 266 12.98 -11.77 3.24
N ALA A 267 12.18 -10.80 2.79
CA ALA A 267 10.73 -10.90 2.69
C ALA A 267 10.17 -10.05 1.53
N SER A 268 8.96 -10.40 1.05
CA SER A 268 8.24 -9.63 0.04
C SER A 268 7.21 -8.68 0.65
N SER A 269 6.75 -7.71 -0.13
CA SER A 269 5.43 -7.10 0.09
C SER A 269 4.33 -8.16 -0.04
N LEU A 270 3.23 -7.98 0.71
CA LEU A 270 2.05 -8.83 0.56
C LEU A 270 1.36 -8.55 -0.78
N GLN A 271 1.16 -9.59 -1.57
CA GLN A 271 0.28 -9.56 -2.74
C GLN A 271 -1.15 -9.84 -2.27
N THR A 272 -2.10 -8.97 -2.63
CA THR A 272 -3.53 -9.15 -2.35
C THR A 272 -4.28 -9.16 -3.68
N ILE A 273 -5.03 -10.24 -3.94
CA ILE A 273 -5.75 -10.45 -5.20
C ILE A 273 -7.18 -10.87 -4.88
N TRP A 274 -8.14 -9.98 -5.12
CA TRP A 274 -9.56 -10.31 -5.14
C TRP A 274 -9.97 -10.94 -6.48
N PHE A 275 -10.96 -11.85 -6.44
CA PHE A 275 -11.56 -12.47 -7.63
C PHE A 275 -13.09 -12.32 -7.70
N ASP A 276 -13.77 -12.14 -6.56
CA ASP A 276 -15.23 -11.94 -6.42
C ASP A 276 -15.65 -10.48 -6.22
N ARG A 277 -14.69 -9.57 -6.10
CA ARG A 277 -14.93 -8.15 -5.78
C ARG A 277 -14.98 -7.29 -7.05
N ASP A 278 -15.94 -6.37 -7.09
CA ASP A 278 -15.87 -5.21 -7.98
C ASP A 278 -14.59 -4.41 -7.73
N PHE A 279 -14.15 -3.66 -8.75
CA PHE A 279 -12.99 -2.78 -8.66
C PHE A 279 -13.20 -1.71 -7.57
N VAL A 280 -12.24 -1.60 -6.65
CA VAL A 280 -12.14 -0.53 -5.64
C VAL A 280 -10.89 0.30 -5.92
N TRP A 281 -10.95 1.62 -5.71
CA TRP A 281 -9.87 2.54 -6.10
C TRP A 281 -8.64 2.43 -5.20
N GLU A 282 -8.84 1.98 -3.97
CA GLU A 282 -7.82 1.77 -2.94
C GLU A 282 -6.85 0.64 -3.30
N ASP A 283 -7.31 -0.37 -4.06
CA ASP A 283 -6.49 -1.46 -4.62
C ASP A 283 -5.99 -1.10 -6.06
N GLY A 284 -6.03 0.18 -6.43
CA GLY A 284 -5.64 0.69 -7.75
C GLY A 284 -4.13 0.84 -7.92
N LEU A 285 -3.50 -0.03 -8.71
CA LEU A 285 -2.15 0.19 -9.21
C LEU A 285 -2.20 1.11 -10.44
N VAL A 286 -2.06 2.41 -10.17
CA VAL A 286 -2.16 3.50 -11.15
C VAL A 286 -0.86 3.67 -11.94
N TYR A 287 -0.96 3.77 -13.26
CA TYR A 287 0.09 4.26 -14.15
C TYR A 287 -0.29 5.64 -14.68
N ALA A 288 0.45 6.68 -14.27
CA ALA A 288 0.26 8.05 -14.75
C ALA A 288 0.91 8.23 -16.14
N LEU A 289 0.19 8.84 -17.08
CA LEU A 289 0.54 8.85 -18.50
C LEU A 289 0.21 10.21 -19.14
N MET A 290 1.27 10.91 -19.57
CA MET A 290 1.17 12.09 -20.43
C MET A 290 1.20 11.63 -21.90
N PRO A 291 0.11 11.75 -22.68
CA PRO A 291 0.03 11.19 -24.03
C PRO A 291 1.21 11.62 -24.91
N ASP A 292 1.45 12.93 -25.01
CA ASP A 292 2.50 13.57 -25.82
C ASP A 292 3.90 12.99 -25.60
N ARG A 293 4.19 12.46 -24.40
CA ARG A 293 5.50 11.92 -24.02
C ARG A 293 5.57 10.39 -24.01
N PHE A 294 4.46 9.70 -24.24
CA PHE A 294 4.38 8.26 -24.04
C PHE A 294 4.76 7.46 -25.29
N ARG A 295 4.02 7.62 -26.40
CA ARG A 295 4.26 6.91 -27.66
C ARG A 295 3.49 7.56 -28.80
N ASN A 296 4.19 7.96 -29.86
CA ASN A 296 3.59 8.30 -31.15
C ASN A 296 3.09 7.00 -31.82
N GLY A 297 1.85 7.01 -32.27
CA GLY A 297 1.18 5.93 -33.00
C GLY A 297 0.68 6.35 -34.38
N ASP A 298 0.43 7.65 -34.60
CA ASP A 298 -0.04 8.25 -35.85
C ASP A 298 0.70 9.58 -36.15
N PRO A 299 1.82 9.54 -36.90
CA PRO A 299 2.56 10.75 -37.28
C PRO A 299 1.80 11.73 -38.17
N ASP A 300 0.68 11.35 -38.80
CA ASP A 300 -0.06 12.26 -39.68
C ASP A 300 -0.83 13.34 -38.88
N ASN A 301 -0.95 13.19 -37.55
CA ASN A 301 -1.49 14.22 -36.65
C ASN A 301 -0.43 15.11 -35.96
N ASP A 302 0.87 14.85 -36.16
CA ASP A 302 1.99 15.60 -35.55
C ASP A 302 1.97 17.09 -35.94
N ARG A 303 1.81 17.98 -34.94
CA ARG A 303 1.73 19.44 -35.14
C ARG A 303 2.59 20.24 -34.14
N PRO A 304 3.93 20.13 -34.21
CA PRO A 304 4.83 20.95 -33.40
C PRO A 304 4.68 22.44 -33.74
N VAL A 305 4.79 23.30 -32.73
CA VAL A 305 4.69 24.76 -32.87
C VAL A 305 6.02 25.33 -33.39
N SER A 306 5.96 26.24 -34.36
CA SER A 306 7.15 26.93 -34.89
C SER A 306 7.39 28.26 -34.16
N HIS A 307 8.35 28.32 -33.24
CA HIS A 307 8.73 29.54 -32.53
C HIS A 307 10.26 29.61 -32.28
N PRO A 308 10.94 30.74 -32.50
CA PRO A 308 12.42 30.81 -32.52
C PRO A 308 13.09 30.58 -31.15
N GLU A 309 12.45 30.96 -30.04
CA GLU A 309 12.96 30.69 -28.68
C GLU A 309 12.46 29.36 -28.09
N LEU A 310 11.65 28.58 -28.82
CA LEU A 310 11.07 27.35 -28.31
C LEU A 310 12.03 26.17 -28.49
N SER A 311 12.48 25.59 -27.38
CA SER A 311 13.25 24.34 -27.42
C SER A 311 12.35 23.17 -27.82
N GLU A 312 12.89 22.24 -28.62
CA GLU A 312 12.24 20.99 -29.02
C GLU A 312 11.59 20.25 -27.83
N ARG A 313 12.30 20.14 -26.70
CA ARG A 313 11.81 19.49 -25.48
C ARG A 313 10.59 20.17 -24.83
N ALA A 314 10.34 21.44 -25.13
CA ALA A 314 9.19 22.21 -24.62
C ALA A 314 8.07 22.36 -25.68
N ASN A 315 8.31 21.85 -26.89
CA ASN A 315 7.35 21.67 -27.96
C ASN A 315 6.66 20.30 -27.82
N TRP A 316 5.59 20.07 -28.57
CA TRP A 316 4.97 18.76 -28.73
C TRP A 316 5.98 17.71 -29.24
N GLN A 317 5.79 16.46 -28.85
CA GLN A 317 6.62 15.30 -29.21
C GLN A 317 5.82 14.17 -29.90
N GLY A 318 4.51 14.37 -30.08
CA GLY A 318 3.71 13.53 -30.98
C GLY A 318 3.13 12.26 -30.37
N GLY A 319 3.18 12.11 -29.05
CA GLY A 319 2.55 10.96 -28.38
C GLY A 319 1.03 11.09 -28.30
N ASP A 320 0.31 10.02 -28.65
CA ASP A 320 -1.12 10.10 -29.00
C ASP A 320 -1.95 8.89 -28.48
N LEU A 321 -3.26 8.91 -28.74
CA LEU A 321 -4.17 7.82 -28.33
C LEU A 321 -3.97 6.52 -29.13
N ALA A 322 -3.43 6.56 -30.36
CA ALA A 322 -3.13 5.36 -31.13
C ALA A 322 -1.91 4.62 -30.54
N GLY A 323 -0.90 5.35 -30.05
CA GLY A 323 0.23 4.81 -29.30
C GLY A 323 -0.19 4.20 -27.96
N ILE A 324 -1.14 4.83 -27.27
CA ILE A 324 -1.76 4.28 -26.05
C ILE A 324 -2.56 3.01 -26.36
N LEU A 325 -3.42 3.03 -27.39
CA LEU A 325 -4.19 1.88 -27.86
C LEU A 325 -3.26 0.71 -28.23
N LYS A 326 -2.16 0.98 -28.93
CA LYS A 326 -1.16 -0.01 -29.32
C LYS A 326 -0.43 -0.60 -28.11
N CYS A 327 -0.03 0.20 -27.13
CA CYS A 327 0.54 -0.30 -25.86
C CYS A 327 -0.46 -1.15 -25.07
N LEU A 328 -1.74 -0.77 -25.03
CA LEU A 328 -2.80 -1.60 -24.46
C LEU A 328 -2.91 -2.94 -25.21
N GLN A 329 -2.98 -2.90 -26.54
CA GLN A 329 -3.12 -4.09 -27.39
C GLN A 329 -1.95 -5.08 -27.24
N GLU A 330 -0.71 -4.57 -27.30
CA GLU A 330 0.54 -5.30 -27.03
C GLU A 330 0.64 -5.82 -25.57
N GLY A 331 -0.25 -5.36 -24.68
CA GLY A 331 -0.34 -5.84 -23.30
C GLY A 331 0.65 -5.19 -22.33
N TYR A 332 1.30 -4.08 -22.71
CA TYR A 332 2.32 -3.38 -21.91
C TYR A 332 1.90 -3.17 -20.45
N PHE A 333 0.73 -2.55 -20.24
CA PHE A 333 0.19 -2.25 -18.91
C PHE A 333 -0.21 -3.52 -18.14
N SER A 334 -0.87 -4.47 -18.80
CA SER A 334 -1.25 -5.76 -18.21
C SER A 334 -0.02 -6.55 -17.74
N ASN A 335 1.06 -6.54 -18.52
CA ASN A 335 2.33 -7.17 -18.17
C ASN A 335 3.04 -6.47 -17.00
N LEU A 336 2.88 -5.15 -16.85
CA LEU A 336 3.33 -4.40 -15.66
C LEU A 336 2.47 -4.69 -14.42
N GLY A 337 1.30 -5.33 -14.56
CA GLY A 337 0.34 -5.57 -13.48
C GLY A 337 -0.58 -4.38 -13.19
N VAL A 338 -0.49 -3.31 -13.99
CA VAL A 338 -1.29 -2.09 -13.87
C VAL A 338 -2.77 -2.40 -14.09
N ASN A 339 -3.62 -1.94 -13.18
CA ASN A 339 -5.09 -2.09 -13.28
C ASN A 339 -5.81 -0.74 -13.49
N THR A 340 -5.07 0.38 -13.49
CA THR A 340 -5.62 1.73 -13.66
C THR A 340 -4.67 2.60 -14.49
N LEU A 341 -5.15 3.22 -15.57
CA LEU A 341 -4.43 4.30 -16.24
C LEU A 341 -4.93 5.64 -15.71
N TRP A 342 -4.01 6.55 -15.37
CA TRP A 342 -4.32 7.97 -15.21
C TRP A 342 -3.77 8.73 -16.41
N ILE A 343 -4.67 9.13 -17.31
CA ILE A 343 -4.33 9.86 -18.54
C ILE A 343 -4.43 11.37 -18.23
N TYR A 344 -3.38 12.11 -18.57
CA TYR A 344 -3.32 13.57 -18.47
C TYR A 344 -4.39 14.25 -19.35
N PRO A 345 -4.69 15.55 -19.18
CA PRO A 345 -5.86 16.16 -19.82
C PRO A 345 -5.79 16.08 -21.36
N LEU A 346 -6.86 15.54 -21.96
CA LEU A 346 -7.00 15.35 -23.41
C LEU A 346 -7.71 16.53 -24.11
N ASN A 347 -8.05 17.58 -23.36
CA ASN A 347 -8.76 18.74 -23.90
C ASN A 347 -7.92 19.52 -24.92
N LEU A 348 -8.58 20.12 -25.91
CA LEU A 348 -7.99 21.08 -26.85
C LEU A 348 -7.19 22.15 -26.09
N ALA A 349 -5.89 22.16 -26.31
CA ALA A 349 -4.94 23.02 -25.60
C ALA A 349 -4.74 24.34 -26.35
N ALA A 350 -4.10 25.29 -25.68
CA ALA A 350 -3.67 26.54 -26.32
C ALA A 350 -2.63 26.25 -27.43
N ASP A 351 -2.95 26.69 -28.66
CA ASP A 351 -2.21 26.35 -29.88
C ASP A 351 -1.13 27.40 -30.22
N GLY A 352 0.01 27.31 -29.52
CA GLY A 352 1.08 28.31 -29.60
C GLY A 352 2.22 28.03 -28.62
N ALA A 353 3.02 29.06 -28.34
CA ALA A 353 4.10 29.00 -27.37
C ALA A 353 4.04 30.21 -26.42
N TRP A 354 4.13 29.96 -25.12
CA TRP A 354 4.05 30.97 -24.06
C TRP A 354 5.31 30.98 -23.21
N ARG A 355 5.57 32.13 -22.57
CA ARG A 355 6.73 32.36 -21.72
C ARG A 355 6.40 32.00 -20.27
N GLU A 356 7.24 31.23 -19.60
CA GLU A 356 7.07 30.97 -18.16
C GLU A 356 7.26 32.25 -17.32
N PHE A 357 6.41 32.42 -16.31
CA PHE A 357 6.47 33.56 -15.40
C PHE A 357 7.72 33.61 -14.51
N PRO A 358 8.18 32.52 -13.86
CA PRO A 358 9.46 32.56 -13.13
C PRO A 358 10.65 32.62 -14.09
N GLU A 359 11.80 33.11 -13.60
CA GLU A 359 13.07 32.87 -14.30
C GLU A 359 13.30 31.35 -14.47
N PRO A 360 13.86 30.88 -15.60
CA PRO A 360 14.57 31.64 -16.63
C PRO A 360 13.72 32.05 -17.86
N HIS A 361 12.40 32.19 -17.75
CA HIS A 361 11.54 32.75 -18.81
C HIS A 361 11.64 32.04 -20.19
N ARG A 362 11.79 30.71 -20.21
CA ARG A 362 11.75 29.87 -21.41
C ARG A 362 10.37 29.89 -22.07
N MET A 363 10.34 29.60 -23.37
CA MET A 363 9.12 29.33 -24.12
C MET A 363 8.73 27.85 -24.04
N TYR A 364 7.43 27.57 -23.88
CA TYR A 364 6.86 26.22 -23.90
C TYR A 364 5.43 26.21 -24.48
N THR A 365 4.95 25.02 -24.83
CA THR A 365 3.64 24.81 -25.50
C THR A 365 2.68 24.04 -24.59
N GLY A 366 1.38 24.05 -24.89
CA GLY A 366 0.32 23.43 -24.08
C GLY A 366 0.29 21.89 -24.04
N TYR A 367 1.38 21.20 -24.40
CA TYR A 367 1.46 19.73 -24.55
C TYR A 367 1.08 18.93 -23.29
N HIS A 368 1.09 19.57 -22.13
CA HIS A 368 0.71 19.00 -20.84
C HIS A 368 -0.81 18.97 -20.59
N GLY A 369 -1.64 19.49 -21.50
CA GLY A 369 -3.11 19.47 -21.41
C GLY A 369 -3.73 20.52 -20.48
N TYR A 370 -3.05 20.91 -19.38
CA TYR A 370 -3.56 21.89 -18.39
C TYR A 370 -3.85 23.33 -18.89
N TRP A 371 -3.85 23.61 -20.19
CA TRP A 371 -4.26 24.90 -20.78
C TRP A 371 -5.47 24.74 -21.72
N PRO A 372 -6.66 24.37 -21.22
CA PRO A 372 -7.84 24.22 -22.06
C PRO A 372 -8.26 25.56 -22.69
N VAL A 373 -8.56 25.52 -23.98
CA VAL A 373 -9.23 26.61 -24.74
C VAL A 373 -10.65 26.24 -25.19
N SER A 374 -11.17 25.08 -24.78
CA SER A 374 -12.56 24.68 -25.00
C SER A 374 -13.09 23.71 -23.95
N ASP A 375 -14.35 23.91 -23.56
CA ASP A 375 -15.14 23.18 -22.55
C ASP A 375 -15.13 21.64 -22.72
N ARG A 376 -15.07 21.16 -23.97
CA ARG A 376 -15.42 19.76 -24.33
C ARG A 376 -14.66 19.16 -25.53
N LYS A 377 -13.84 19.92 -26.24
CA LYS A 377 -13.13 19.41 -27.43
C LYS A 377 -11.89 18.62 -27.04
N LEU A 378 -11.64 17.52 -27.74
CA LEU A 378 -10.39 16.77 -27.67
C LEU A 378 -9.28 17.48 -28.49
N GLU A 379 -8.02 17.37 -28.05
CA GLU A 379 -6.85 17.90 -28.75
C GLU A 379 -6.53 17.08 -30.01
N PRO A 380 -6.57 17.66 -31.23
CA PRO A 380 -6.41 16.90 -32.48
C PRO A 380 -5.01 16.27 -32.67
N ARG A 381 -4.00 16.67 -31.89
CA ARG A 381 -2.68 15.99 -31.80
C ARG A 381 -2.70 14.67 -31.01
N PHE A 382 -3.83 14.32 -30.41
CA PHE A 382 -4.02 13.04 -29.72
C PHE A 382 -4.95 12.10 -30.50
N GLY A 383 -5.58 12.56 -31.59
CA GLY A 383 -6.56 11.82 -32.39
C GLY A 383 -7.98 12.38 -32.27
N ASP A 384 -8.98 11.52 -32.09
CA ASP A 384 -10.40 11.89 -32.01
C ASP A 384 -11.18 11.16 -30.90
N GLU A 385 -12.47 11.48 -30.76
CA GLU A 385 -13.38 10.90 -29.76
C GLU A 385 -13.70 9.41 -30.01
N GLU A 386 -13.61 8.92 -31.26
CA GLU A 386 -13.81 7.50 -31.56
C GLU A 386 -12.59 6.70 -31.10
N LEU A 387 -11.38 7.17 -31.43
CA LEU A 387 -10.12 6.58 -30.98
C LEU A 387 -10.01 6.59 -29.45
N PHE A 388 -10.42 7.67 -28.77
CA PHE A 388 -10.51 7.69 -27.31
C PHE A 388 -11.49 6.64 -26.78
N THR A 389 -12.65 6.49 -27.41
CA THR A 389 -13.63 5.43 -27.07
C THR A 389 -13.04 4.03 -27.27
N GLN A 390 -12.25 3.82 -28.32
CA GLN A 390 -11.52 2.56 -28.55
C GLN A 390 -10.45 2.30 -27.47
N VAL A 391 -9.69 3.30 -27.04
CA VAL A 391 -8.73 3.21 -25.92
C VAL A 391 -9.43 2.79 -24.62
N VAL A 392 -10.53 3.46 -24.26
CA VAL A 392 -11.31 3.14 -23.05
C VAL A 392 -11.90 1.73 -23.12
N ALA A 393 -12.40 1.31 -24.29
CA ALA A 393 -12.92 -0.03 -24.49
C ALA A 393 -11.83 -1.11 -24.41
N GLU A 394 -10.63 -0.87 -24.98
CA GLU A 394 -9.48 -1.78 -24.90
C GLU A 394 -8.98 -1.94 -23.46
N ALA A 395 -8.88 -0.84 -22.71
CA ALA A 395 -8.51 -0.84 -21.29
C ALA A 395 -9.52 -1.65 -20.47
N HIS A 396 -10.82 -1.34 -20.57
CA HIS A 396 -11.86 -2.04 -19.83
C HIS A 396 -11.92 -3.54 -20.17
N ARG A 397 -11.70 -3.95 -21.43
CA ARG A 397 -11.64 -5.36 -21.83
C ARG A 397 -10.49 -6.14 -21.17
N ARG A 398 -9.45 -5.43 -20.73
CA ARG A 398 -8.27 -5.99 -20.01
C ARG A 398 -8.39 -5.87 -18.49
N GLY A 399 -9.54 -5.41 -17.98
CA GLY A 399 -9.75 -5.14 -16.56
C GLY A 399 -9.06 -3.87 -16.05
N ILE A 400 -8.60 -3.00 -16.96
CA ILE A 400 -7.89 -1.76 -16.65
C ILE A 400 -8.90 -0.62 -16.63
N LYS A 401 -8.98 0.14 -15.53
CA LYS A 401 -9.79 1.36 -15.43
C LYS A 401 -9.07 2.56 -16.05
N VAL A 402 -9.84 3.56 -16.48
CA VAL A 402 -9.31 4.84 -16.97
C VAL A 402 -9.78 5.95 -16.04
N LEU A 403 -8.81 6.64 -15.43
CA LEU A 403 -8.95 7.93 -14.79
C LEU A 403 -8.48 9.00 -15.78
N LEU A 404 -9.35 9.92 -16.16
CA LEU A 404 -9.01 11.07 -16.99
C LEU A 404 -8.79 12.28 -16.09
N ASP A 405 -7.66 12.97 -16.25
CA ASP A 405 -7.41 14.23 -15.58
C ASP A 405 -8.31 15.35 -16.16
N PHE A 406 -8.86 16.20 -15.29
CA PHE A 406 -9.86 17.19 -15.64
C PHE A 406 -9.56 18.55 -14.97
N VAL A 407 -9.33 19.55 -15.81
CA VAL A 407 -8.89 20.89 -15.40
C VAL A 407 -10.08 21.73 -14.92
N SER A 408 -10.60 21.44 -13.73
CA SER A 408 -11.81 22.11 -13.21
C SER A 408 -11.59 23.51 -12.62
N ASN A 409 -10.33 23.91 -12.38
CA ASN A 409 -9.98 25.10 -11.59
C ASN A 409 -9.63 26.34 -12.44
N HIS A 410 -9.23 26.17 -13.70
CA HIS A 410 -8.76 27.26 -14.54
C HIS A 410 -8.88 26.91 -16.03
N VAL A 411 -8.80 27.95 -16.87
CA VAL A 411 -8.71 27.83 -18.33
C VAL A 411 -7.61 28.76 -18.85
N HIS A 412 -7.20 28.59 -20.11
CA HIS A 412 -6.22 29.48 -20.74
C HIS A 412 -6.81 30.87 -21.06
N GLU A 413 -5.97 31.88 -21.25
CA GLU A 413 -6.42 33.26 -21.57
C GLU A 413 -7.20 33.37 -22.89
N ASP A 414 -6.97 32.45 -23.83
CA ASP A 414 -7.72 32.34 -25.09
C ASP A 414 -9.13 31.72 -24.92
N HIS A 415 -9.45 31.12 -23.76
CA HIS A 415 -10.73 30.45 -23.56
C HIS A 415 -11.89 31.46 -23.67
N PRO A 416 -12.98 31.17 -24.41
CA PRO A 416 -14.07 32.13 -24.62
C PRO A 416 -14.66 32.72 -23.34
N TRP A 417 -14.71 31.94 -22.26
CA TRP A 417 -15.13 32.38 -20.93
C TRP A 417 -14.35 33.59 -20.39
N VAL A 418 -13.04 33.72 -20.66
CA VAL A 418 -12.24 34.86 -20.16
C VAL A 418 -12.75 36.20 -20.72
N ARG A 419 -13.34 36.18 -21.92
CA ARG A 419 -13.99 37.34 -22.55
C ARG A 419 -15.47 37.47 -22.21
N GLN A 420 -16.16 36.35 -21.99
CA GLN A 420 -17.62 36.30 -21.75
C GLN A 420 -18.00 36.51 -20.28
N HIS A 421 -17.13 36.09 -19.37
CA HIS A 421 -17.31 36.08 -17.92
C HIS A 421 -16.04 36.59 -17.20
N PRO A 422 -15.58 37.83 -17.49
CA PRO A 422 -14.35 38.37 -16.89
C PRO A 422 -14.45 38.53 -15.36
N ASP A 423 -15.67 38.48 -14.79
CA ASP A 423 -15.97 38.45 -13.37
C ASP A 423 -15.64 37.11 -12.68
N TRP A 424 -15.49 36.02 -13.43
CA TRP A 424 -15.08 34.71 -12.88
C TRP A 424 -13.58 34.60 -12.62
N PHE A 425 -12.79 35.50 -13.22
CA PHE A 425 -11.32 35.41 -13.22
C PHE A 425 -10.71 36.52 -12.36
N SER A 426 -9.83 36.14 -11.44
CA SER A 426 -8.97 37.10 -10.75
C SER A 426 -8.08 37.80 -11.78
N GLN A 427 -8.02 39.14 -11.73
CA GLN A 427 -6.97 39.86 -12.43
C GLN A 427 -5.61 39.39 -11.89
N LEU A 428 -4.79 38.80 -12.76
CA LEU A 428 -3.40 38.50 -12.47
C LEU A 428 -2.65 39.83 -12.30
N ALA A 429 -2.43 40.21 -11.04
CA ALA A 429 -1.51 41.27 -10.68
C ALA A 429 -0.08 40.74 -10.84
N LEU A 430 0.46 40.91 -12.05
CA LEU A 430 1.82 40.59 -12.45
C LEU A 430 2.81 41.64 -11.93
#